data_AF-A0A0D3LK35-F1
#
_entry.id   AF-A0A0D3LK35-F1
#
_cell.length_a   1.000
_cell.length_b   1.000
_cell.length_c   1.000
_cell.angle_alpha   90.00
_cell.angle_beta   90.00
_cell.angle_gamma   90.00
#
_symmetry.space_group_name_H-M   'P 1'
#
loop_
_entity.id
_entity.type
_entity.pdbx_description
1 polymer ?
#
loop_
_entity_poly.entity_id
_entity_poly.type
_entity_poly.pdbx_seq_one_letter_code
_entity_poly.pdbx_strand_id
1 'polypeptide(L)'
;MAMIEKGYDASLLQGRPDARTGKFTALKVGIVAIGIGLGFLVGNILETFTRMNDEVAYFSMISLFGGIGLIVYYMLVRNKDY
;
A
#
# COMPACT_ATOMS: atom_id res chain seq x y z
N MET A 1 -3.88 35.92 -23.84
CA MET A 1 -4.19 34.59 -24.40
C MET A 1 -2.91 34.06 -25.04
N ALA A 2 -2.21 33.09 -24.43
CA ALA A 2 -0.90 32.68 -24.94
C ALA A 2 -0.60 31.16 -24.90
N MET A 3 -1.54 30.34 -24.43
CA MET A 3 -1.38 28.87 -24.40
C MET A 3 -2.51 28.09 -25.09
N ILE A 4 -3.48 28.76 -25.71
CA ILE A 4 -4.58 28.11 -26.46
C ILE A 4 -4.31 28.05 -27.97
N GLU A 5 -3.39 28.87 -28.50
CA GLU A 5 -3.11 28.96 -29.95
C GLU A 5 -2.02 28.01 -30.45
N LYS A 6 -1.26 27.39 -29.57
CA LYS A 6 -0.38 26.28 -29.94
C LYS A 6 -1.16 25.02 -29.64
N GLY A 7 -1.47 24.21 -30.67
CA GLY A 7 -2.27 22.98 -30.62
C GLY A 7 -1.71 21.87 -29.72
N TYR A 8 -1.40 22.21 -28.47
CA TYR A 8 -1.28 21.30 -27.36
C TYR A 8 -2.70 20.86 -27.04
N ASP A 9 -3.03 19.70 -27.59
CA ASP A 9 -4.19 18.88 -27.28
C ASP A 9 -4.69 19.16 -25.85
N ALA A 10 -5.84 19.83 -25.72
CA ALA A 10 -6.53 20.00 -24.43
C ALA A 10 -6.91 18.63 -23.82
N SER A 11 -6.75 17.55 -24.58
CA SER A 11 -6.75 16.15 -24.14
C SER A 11 -5.65 15.83 -23.11
N LEU A 12 -4.58 16.64 -23.02
CA LEU A 12 -3.56 16.55 -21.96
C LEU A 12 -3.97 17.26 -20.66
N LEU A 13 -4.96 18.16 -20.71
CA LEU A 13 -5.53 18.85 -19.55
C LEU A 13 -6.82 18.17 -19.05
N GLN A 14 -7.51 17.41 -19.91
CA GLN A 14 -8.33 16.29 -19.46
C GLN A 14 -7.40 15.17 -18.99
N GLY A 15 -6.73 15.39 -17.86
CA GLY A 15 -6.19 14.31 -17.06
C GLY A 15 -7.32 13.30 -16.90
N ARG A 16 -7.27 12.22 -17.67
CA ARG A 16 -8.19 11.10 -17.55
C ARG A 16 -8.24 10.81 -16.05
N PRO A 17 -9.40 10.88 -15.38
CA PRO A 17 -9.50 10.31 -14.05
C PRO A 17 -9.16 8.84 -14.27
N ASP A 18 -7.93 8.49 -13.95
CA ASP A 18 -7.34 7.23 -14.36
C ASP A 18 -8.18 6.17 -13.67
N ALA A 19 -9.07 5.53 -14.43
CA ALA A 19 -9.93 4.46 -13.93
C ALA A 19 -9.11 3.28 -13.38
N ARG A 20 -7.77 3.32 -13.53
CA ARG A 20 -6.82 2.42 -12.89
C ARG A 20 -6.54 2.77 -11.42
N THR A 21 -6.65 4.02 -10.98
CA THR A 21 -6.35 4.41 -9.59
C THR A 21 -7.26 3.69 -8.59
N GLY A 22 -8.53 3.43 -8.97
CA GLY A 22 -9.48 2.66 -8.16
C GLY A 22 -9.30 1.14 -8.22
N LYS A 23 -8.74 0.59 -9.32
CA LYS A 23 -8.59 -0.87 -9.50
C LYS A 23 -7.57 -1.50 -8.55
N PHE A 24 -6.53 -0.76 -8.18
CA PHE A 24 -5.48 -1.29 -7.31
C PHE A 24 -5.66 -0.92 -5.83
N THR A 25 -6.61 -0.03 -5.49
CA THR A 25 -6.86 0.36 -4.10
C THR A 25 -7.32 -0.83 -3.25
N ALA A 26 -8.24 -1.66 -3.76
CA ALA A 26 -8.72 -2.85 -3.04
C ALA A 26 -7.59 -3.86 -2.79
N LEU A 27 -6.68 -4.05 -3.76
CA LEU A 27 -5.52 -4.92 -3.61
C LEU A 27 -4.53 -4.37 -2.57
N LYS A 28 -4.28 -3.06 -2.57
CA LYS A 28 -3.44 -2.40 -1.56
C LYS A 28 -3.99 -2.61 -0.15
N VAL A 29 -5.28 -2.33 0.03
CA VAL A 29 -5.95 -2.46 1.33
C VAL A 29 -5.96 -3.92 1.79
N GLY A 30 -6.24 -4.86 0.89
CA GLY A 30 -6.23 -6.29 1.21
C GLY A 30 -4.87 -6.80 1.67
N ILE A 31 -3.79 -6.46 0.96
CA ILE A 31 -2.43 -6.90 1.35
C ILE A 31 -2.01 -6.28 2.68
N VAL A 32 -2.32 -5.01 2.91
CA VAL A 32 -2.03 -4.35 4.20
C VAL A 32 -2.86 -4.98 5.33
N ALA A 33 -4.14 -5.28 5.11
CA ALA A 33 -4.98 -5.94 6.10
C ALA A 33 -4.45 -7.34 6.48
N ILE A 34 -3.97 -8.11 5.50
CA ILE A 34 -3.31 -9.40 5.74
C ILE A 34 -2.03 -9.21 6.57
N GLY A 35 -1.21 -8.21 6.22
CA GLY A 35 0.00 -7.87 6.98
C GLY A 35 -0.31 -7.51 8.43
N ILE A 36 -1.33 -6.68 8.68
CA ILE A 36 -1.75 -6.32 10.04
C ILE A 36 -2.24 -7.56 10.81
N GLY A 37 -3.09 -8.40 10.20
CA GLY A 37 -3.59 -9.62 10.83
C GLY A 37 -2.48 -10.61 11.20
N LEU A 38 -1.52 -10.82 10.30
CA LEU A 38 -0.33 -11.63 10.57
C LEU A 38 0.56 -11.00 11.65
N GLY A 39 0.72 -9.68 11.63
CA GLY A 39 1.46 -8.94 12.66
C GLY A 39 0.86 -9.12 14.05
N PHE A 40 -0.47 -9.12 14.19
CA PHE A 40 -1.14 -9.41 15.46
C PHE A 40 -0.92 -10.86 15.94
N LEU A 41 -1.07 -11.84 15.04
CA LEU A 41 -0.84 -13.25 15.38
C LEU A 41 0.60 -13.50 15.84
N VAL A 42 1.58 -13.00 15.07
CA VAL A 42 3.00 -13.16 15.38
C VAL A 42 3.39 -12.33 16.60
N GLY A 43 2.81 -11.14 16.78
CA GLY A 43 3.01 -10.30 17.95
C GLY A 43 2.59 -10.98 19.25
N ASN A 44 1.41 -11.62 19.27
CA ASN A 44 0.92 -12.34 20.44
C ASN A 44 1.78 -13.57 20.78
N ILE A 45 2.27 -14.28 19.74
CA ILE A 45 3.23 -15.37 19.94
C ILE A 45 4.52 -14.80 20.56
N LEU A 46 5.04 -13.70 20.05
CA LEU A 46 6.29 -13.12 20.53
C LEU A 46 6.19 -12.62 21.97
N GLU A 47 5.10 -11.96 22.32
CA GLU A 47 4.75 -11.55 23.68
C GLU A 47 4.79 -12.76 24.64
N THR A 48 4.05 -13.81 24.29
CA THR A 48 3.91 -15.03 25.10
C THR A 48 5.24 -15.75 25.31
N PHE A 49 6.10 -15.80 24.30
CA PHE A 49 7.37 -16.52 24.35
C PHE A 49 8.56 -15.69 24.86
N THR A 50 8.55 -14.37 24.68
CA THR A 50 9.73 -13.52 24.92
C THR A 50 9.60 -12.66 26.18
N ARG A 51 8.44 -12.63 26.85
CA ARG A 51 8.13 -11.68 27.95
C ARG A 51 8.49 -10.24 27.59
N MET A 52 8.38 -9.90 26.31
CA MET A 52 8.61 -8.55 25.81
C MET A 52 7.38 -7.71 26.12
N ASN A 53 7.55 -6.41 26.37
CA ASN A 53 6.43 -5.52 26.67
C ASN A 53 5.41 -5.56 25.51
N ASP A 54 4.17 -5.90 25.85
CA ASP A 54 3.08 -6.19 24.91
C ASP A 54 2.94 -5.08 23.87
N GLU A 55 2.96 -3.82 24.32
CA GLU A 55 2.84 -2.64 23.48
C GLU A 55 3.91 -2.59 22.39
N VAL A 56 5.16 -2.90 22.75
CA VAL A 56 6.30 -2.88 21.83
C VAL A 56 6.23 -4.07 20.88
N ALA A 57 5.86 -5.25 21.38
CA ALA A 57 5.74 -6.47 20.58
C ALA A 57 4.67 -6.33 19.50
N TYR A 58 3.48 -5.85 19.85
CA TYR A 58 2.41 -5.62 18.89
C TYR A 58 2.74 -4.49 17.92
N PHE A 59 3.21 -3.35 18.41
CA PHE A 59 3.50 -2.19 17.56
C PHE A 59 4.59 -2.51 16.52
N SER A 60 5.67 -3.18 16.95
CA SER A 60 6.76 -3.58 16.06
C SER A 60 6.31 -4.60 15.02
N MET A 61 5.56 -5.64 15.40
CA MET A 61 5.11 -6.67 14.47
C MET A 61 4.06 -6.15 13.48
N ILE A 62 3.10 -5.34 13.91
CA ILE A 62 2.12 -4.72 13.00
C ILE A 62 2.81 -3.78 12.01
N SER A 63 3.77 -2.97 12.48
CA SER A 63 4.53 -2.07 11.59
C SER A 63 5.42 -2.86 10.61
N LEU A 64 6.05 -3.95 11.06
CA LEU A 64 6.87 -4.81 10.21
C LEU A 64 6.04 -5.49 9.12
N PHE A 65 5.01 -6.26 9.51
CA PHE A 65 4.21 -7.02 8.56
C PHE A 65 3.31 -6.12 7.71
N GLY A 66 2.81 -5.01 8.25
CA GLY A 66 2.12 -3.98 7.48
C GLY A 66 3.04 -3.31 6.45
N GLY A 67 4.28 -3.01 6.82
CA GLY A 67 5.31 -2.48 5.92
C GLY A 67 5.69 -3.47 4.81
N ILE A 68 5.92 -4.74 5.16
CA ILE A 68 6.18 -5.81 4.19
C ILE A 68 5.02 -5.93 3.19
N GLY A 69 3.78 -5.85 3.67
CA GLY A 69 2.60 -5.83 2.81
C GLY A 69 2.62 -4.71 1.76
N LEU A 70 3.04 -3.50 2.14
CA LEU A 70 3.18 -2.39 1.19
C LEU A 70 4.30 -2.62 0.16
N ILE A 71 5.42 -3.20 0.56
CA ILE A 71 6.53 -3.54 -0.35
C ILE A 71 6.08 -4.60 -1.35
N VAL A 72 5.38 -5.64 -0.89
CA VAL A 72 4.82 -6.70 -1.75
C VAL A 72 3.80 -6.12 -2.73
N TYR A 73 2.92 -5.22 -2.27
CA TYR A 73 1.98 -4.51 -3.15
C TYR A 73 2.73 -3.71 -4.24
N TYR A 74 3.79 -2.98 -3.88
CA TYR A 74 4.59 -2.23 -4.85
C TYR A 74 5.23 -3.15 -5.90
N MET A 75 5.77 -4.30 -5.50
CA MET A 75 6.33 -5.28 -6.45
C MET A 75 5.27 -5.86 -7.39
N LEU A 76 4.06 -6.15 -6.87
CA LEU A 76 2.94 -6.69 -7.66
C LEU A 76 2.40 -5.69 -8.68
N VAL A 77 2.29 -4.42 -8.30
CA VAL A 77 1.81 -3.36 -9.19
C VAL A 77 2.87 -3.02 -10.23
N ARG A 78 4.15 -2.92 -9.84
CA ARG A 78 5.27 -2.65 -10.78
C ARG A 78 5.32 -3.63 -11.95
N ASN A 79 4.94 -4.89 -11.73
CA ASN A 79 4.96 -5.92 -12.76
C ASN A 79 3.76 -5.86 -13.73
N LYS A 80 2.73 -5.04 -13.45
CA LYS A 80 1.52 -4.89 -14.28
C LYS A 80 1.54 -3.65 -15.18
N ASP A 81 2.58 -2.83 -15.08
CA ASP A 81 2.78 -1.63 -15.91
C ASP A 81 3.71 -1.87 -17.12
N TYR A 82 4.12 -3.13 -17.38
CA TYR A 82 4.77 -3.58 -18.62
C TYR A 82 3.79 -4.34 -19.51
#